data_AF-A0A482WCD2-F1
#
_entry.id   AF-A0A482WCD2-F1
#
_cell.length_a   1.000
_cell.length_b   1.000
_cell.length_c   1.000
_cell.angle_alpha   90.00
_cell.angle_beta   90.00
_cell.angle_gamma   90.00
#
_symmetry.space_group_name_H-M   'P 1'
#
loop_
_entity.id
_entity.type
_entity.pdbx_description
1 polymer ?
#
loop_
_entity_poly.entity_id
_entity_poly.type
_entity_poly.pdbx_seq_one_letter_code
_entity_poly.pdbx_strand_id
1 'polypeptide(L)'
;MVEAIKWVDEVVTGSPYITTLEILDQHGCSFCCHGDDVTLTDEGVDTYQRIKSAGRYKEVQRTAGISTTGLVDRILTLEEQRDWTKSAFLLTTEKIVQFSEGKPPKSGDVVVYVAGAFDLFHAGHLHFLEKARALGDYLIVGLYSDHVINQYKGNNYPIMTLHERLLSLLACKYVSEVVIGAPFTVTKELMDNFKIDTVVGGCFRFEKNTILGDPYKYPKELNKFATVNSHSDVTTGSIIERIVKNKLEYKARNEKKEKKELQLINEIEKQARWDQPD
;
A
#
# COMPACT_ATOMS: atom_id res chain seq x y z
N MET A 1 -10.42 -0.58 -2.21
CA MET A 1 -9.22 -0.03 -1.51
C MET A 1 -9.57 1.22 -0.72
N VAL A 2 -10.01 2.32 -1.35
CA VAL A 2 -10.33 3.58 -0.64
C VAL A 2 -11.40 3.37 0.45
N GLU A 3 -12.49 2.68 0.12
CA GLU A 3 -13.60 2.34 1.04
C GLU A 3 -13.18 1.49 2.27
N ALA A 4 -12.01 0.87 2.21
CA ALA A 4 -11.51 0.05 3.30
C ALA A 4 -10.71 0.84 4.33
N ILE A 5 -10.38 2.09 4.04
CA ILE A 5 -9.69 2.97 4.97
C ILE A 5 -10.73 3.41 6.00
N LYS A 6 -10.44 3.21 7.29
CA LYS A 6 -11.41 3.37 8.37
C LYS A 6 -11.97 4.79 8.58
N TRP A 7 -11.33 5.80 8.01
CA TRP A 7 -11.79 7.19 8.03
C TRP A 7 -12.69 7.56 6.84
N VAL A 8 -12.89 6.64 5.89
CA VAL A 8 -13.75 6.85 4.72
C VAL A 8 -15.13 6.28 5.00
N ASP A 9 -16.14 7.14 5.02
CA ASP A 9 -17.54 6.74 5.19
C ASP A 9 -18.17 6.26 3.87
N GLU A 10 -17.92 6.98 2.77
CA GLU A 10 -18.49 6.70 1.44
C GLU A 10 -17.45 6.95 0.34
N VAL A 11 -17.55 6.19 -0.77
CA VAL A 11 -16.75 6.41 -1.98
C VAL A 11 -17.66 6.77 -3.15
N VAL A 12 -17.48 7.98 -3.68
CA VAL A 12 -18.13 8.42 -4.92
C VAL A 12 -17.28 8.00 -6.12
N THR A 13 -17.88 7.24 -7.03
CA THR A 13 -17.23 6.82 -8.28
C THR A 13 -17.54 7.80 -9.41
N GLY A 14 -16.63 7.92 -10.38
CA GLY A 14 -16.81 8.84 -11.51
C GLY A 14 -16.70 10.33 -11.16
N SER A 15 -16.09 10.66 -10.02
CA SER A 15 -15.81 12.05 -9.64
C SER A 15 -14.98 12.77 -10.70
N PRO A 16 -15.24 14.06 -10.99
CA PRO A 16 -14.42 14.85 -11.90
C PRO A 16 -12.98 14.95 -11.41
N TYR A 17 -12.05 15.14 -12.36
CA TYR A 17 -10.62 15.25 -12.05
C TYR A 17 -10.29 16.48 -11.19
N ILE A 18 -10.94 17.62 -11.48
CA ILE A 18 -10.82 18.84 -10.70
C ILE A 18 -12.05 18.93 -9.79
N THR A 19 -11.84 19.13 -8.49
CA THR A 19 -12.93 19.38 -7.54
C THR A 19 -13.60 20.71 -7.89
N THR A 20 -14.94 20.75 -7.85
CA THR A 20 -15.73 21.96 -8.09
C THR A 20 -16.65 22.27 -6.90
N LEU A 21 -17.29 23.45 -6.88
CA LEU A 21 -18.28 23.75 -5.83
C LEU A 21 -19.54 22.92 -6.00
N GLU A 22 -19.93 22.65 -7.25
CA GLU A 22 -21.12 21.90 -7.61
C GLU A 22 -21.07 20.46 -7.07
N ILE A 23 -19.91 19.79 -7.16
CA ILE A 23 -19.76 18.44 -6.62
C ILE A 23 -19.79 18.44 -5.08
N LEU A 24 -19.25 19.48 -4.43
CA LEU A 24 -19.34 19.60 -2.97
C LEU A 24 -20.78 19.80 -2.52
N ASP A 25 -21.55 20.64 -3.22
CA ASP A 25 -22.95 20.90 -2.91
C ASP A 25 -23.83 19.67 -3.18
N GLN A 26 -23.58 18.96 -4.29
CA GLN A 26 -24.28 17.72 -4.64
C GLN A 26 -24.16 16.65 -3.54
N HIS A 27 -23.01 16.55 -2.88
CA HIS A 27 -22.75 15.58 -1.83
C HIS A 27 -22.84 16.16 -0.41
N GLY A 28 -23.30 17.40 -0.25
CA GLY A 28 -23.43 18.06 1.06
C GLY A 28 -22.09 18.27 1.80
N CYS A 29 -20.96 18.27 1.08
CA CYS A 29 -19.64 18.45 1.66
C CYS A 29 -19.40 19.93 2.00
N SER A 30 -18.96 20.22 3.23
CA SER A 30 -18.67 21.61 3.64
C SER A 30 -17.44 22.18 2.94
N PHE A 31 -16.40 21.38 2.74
CA PHE A 31 -15.14 21.76 2.09
C PHE A 31 -14.44 20.53 1.50
N CYS A 32 -13.45 20.74 0.64
CA CYS A 32 -12.52 19.70 0.21
C CYS A 32 -11.17 19.80 0.94
N CYS A 33 -10.46 18.67 1.02
CA CYS A 33 -9.11 18.59 1.56
C CYS A 33 -8.15 18.08 0.48
N HIS A 34 -7.02 18.75 0.32
CA HIS A 34 -5.95 18.37 -0.62
C HIS A 34 -4.57 18.54 0.02
N GLY A 35 -3.57 17.90 -0.57
CA GLY A 35 -2.18 18.11 -0.19
C GLY A 35 -1.70 19.54 -0.44
N ASP A 36 -0.51 19.85 0.05
CA ASP A 36 0.19 21.13 -0.12
C ASP A 36 0.98 21.21 -1.45
N ASP A 37 0.62 20.38 -2.44
CA ASP A 37 1.26 20.39 -3.75
C ASP A 37 0.89 21.65 -4.55
N VAL A 38 1.86 22.20 -5.29
CA VAL A 38 1.63 23.33 -6.20
C VAL A 38 0.71 22.90 -7.35
N THR A 39 -0.44 23.55 -7.48
CA THR A 39 -1.49 23.19 -8.43
C THR A 39 -1.86 24.39 -9.29
N LEU A 40 -1.10 24.59 -10.37
CA LEU A 40 -1.30 25.67 -11.34
C LEU A 40 -1.71 25.10 -12.70
N THR A 41 -2.55 25.83 -13.43
CA THR A 41 -2.79 25.61 -14.85
C THR A 41 -1.59 26.07 -15.69
N ASP A 42 -1.60 25.75 -16.99
CA ASP A 42 -0.58 26.22 -17.95
C ASP A 42 -0.51 27.75 -18.04
N GLU A 43 -1.57 28.44 -17.61
CA GLU A 43 -1.68 29.91 -17.55
C GLU A 43 -1.20 30.46 -16.20
N GLY A 44 -0.71 29.60 -15.29
CA GLY A 44 -0.24 29.98 -13.96
C GLY A 44 -1.36 30.26 -12.95
N VAL A 45 -2.59 29.83 -13.23
CA VAL A 45 -3.76 30.06 -12.36
C VAL A 45 -3.95 28.87 -11.42
N ASP A 46 -4.26 29.12 -10.16
CA ASP A 46 -4.52 28.04 -9.19
C ASP A 46 -5.74 27.20 -9.60
N THR A 47 -5.53 25.88 -9.75
CA THR A 47 -6.56 24.92 -10.17
C THR A 47 -7.80 24.94 -9.26
N TYR A 48 -7.62 25.27 -7.99
CA TYR A 48 -8.67 25.33 -6.97
C TYR A 48 -9.06 26.76 -6.58
N GLN A 49 -8.67 27.78 -7.36
CA GLN A 49 -8.93 29.20 -7.06
C GLN A 49 -10.39 29.47 -6.67
N ARG A 50 -11.34 28.88 -7.40
CA ARG A 50 -12.78 29.06 -7.15
C ARG A 50 -13.22 28.50 -5.79
N ILE A 51 -12.69 27.34 -5.39
CA ILE A 51 -13.01 26.72 -4.08
C ILE A 51 -12.32 27.48 -2.94
N LYS A 52 -11.05 27.86 -3.14
CA LYS A 52 -10.29 28.68 -2.17
C LYS A 52 -10.97 30.01 -1.91
N SER A 53 -11.43 30.69 -2.97
CA SER A 53 -12.18 31.96 -2.88
C SER A 53 -13.51 31.82 -2.14
N ALA A 54 -14.13 30.64 -2.18
CA ALA A 54 -15.34 30.33 -1.43
C ALA A 54 -15.08 29.92 0.04
N GLY A 55 -13.82 29.85 0.49
CA GLY A 55 -13.46 29.42 1.84
C GLY A 55 -13.67 27.92 2.10
N ARG A 56 -13.84 27.11 1.06
CA ARG A 56 -14.20 25.68 1.13
C ARG A 56 -13.03 24.74 0.77
N TYR A 57 -11.81 25.19 0.97
CA TYR A 57 -10.58 24.43 0.72
C TYR A 57 -9.75 24.32 2.00
N LYS A 58 -9.27 23.12 2.29
CA LYS A 58 -8.36 22.83 3.41
C LYS A 58 -7.11 22.10 2.92
N GLU A 59 -5.97 22.48 3.48
CA GLU A 59 -4.69 21.86 3.15
C GLU A 59 -4.29 20.88 4.24
N VAL A 60 -3.80 19.71 3.81
CA VAL A 60 -3.16 18.73 4.68
C VAL A 60 -1.70 18.56 4.28
N GLN A 61 -0.85 18.43 5.29
CA GLN A 61 0.59 18.28 5.06
C GLN A 61 0.89 16.91 4.47
N ARG A 62 1.86 16.87 3.54
CA ARG A 62 2.34 15.62 2.96
C ARG A 62 2.92 14.69 4.03
N THR A 63 2.55 13.41 3.95
CA THR A 63 3.12 12.37 4.84
C THR A 63 4.61 12.18 4.57
N ALA A 64 5.44 12.57 5.51
CA ALA A 64 6.90 12.45 5.40
C ALA A 64 7.37 10.99 5.30
N GLY A 65 8.37 10.75 4.45
CA GLY A 65 9.08 9.47 4.34
C GLY A 65 8.48 8.44 3.38
N ILE A 66 7.31 8.71 2.79
CA ILE A 66 6.65 7.80 1.84
C ILE A 66 6.08 8.56 0.63
N SER A 67 6.26 8.01 -0.57
CA SER A 67 5.66 8.51 -1.80
C SER A 67 5.58 7.41 -2.84
N THR A 68 4.68 7.56 -3.82
CA THR A 68 4.56 6.61 -4.93
C THR A 68 5.85 6.52 -5.73
N THR A 69 6.50 7.64 -6.03
CA THR A 69 7.80 7.67 -6.72
C THR A 69 8.85 6.94 -5.91
N GLY A 70 8.93 7.19 -4.60
CA GLY A 70 9.87 6.50 -3.72
C GLY A 70 9.63 4.99 -3.67
N LEU A 71 8.37 4.53 -3.63
CA LEU A 71 8.05 3.09 -3.69
C LEU A 71 8.39 2.47 -5.04
N VAL A 72 8.12 3.19 -6.13
CA VAL A 72 8.47 2.77 -7.49
C VAL A 72 9.98 2.63 -7.62
N ASP A 73 10.77 3.59 -7.12
CA ASP A 73 12.23 3.50 -7.11
C ASP A 73 12.72 2.25 -6.37
N ARG A 74 12.15 1.96 -5.19
CA ARG A 74 12.47 0.73 -4.42
C ARG A 74 12.21 -0.55 -5.20
N ILE A 75 11.09 -0.59 -5.93
CA ILE A 75 10.71 -1.72 -6.78
C ILE A 75 11.70 -1.87 -7.94
N LEU A 76 12.20 -0.77 -8.47
CA LEU A 76 13.07 -0.76 -9.63
C LEU A 76 14.54 -1.04 -9.29
N THR A 77 14.93 -0.86 -8.02
CA THR A 77 16.24 -1.21 -7.48
C THR A 77 16.21 -2.53 -6.69
N LEU A 78 15.25 -3.42 -6.98
CA LEU A 78 15.04 -4.68 -6.24
C LEU A 78 16.23 -5.65 -6.27
N GLU A 79 17.18 -5.46 -7.19
CA GLU A 79 18.39 -6.29 -7.34
C GLU A 79 19.60 -5.78 -6.54
N GLU A 80 19.56 -4.55 -6.00
CA GLU A 80 20.68 -3.94 -5.27
C GLU A 80 20.57 -4.12 -3.76
N GLN A 81 21.45 -4.88 -3.11
CA GLN A 81 21.36 -5.19 -1.67
C GLN A 81 21.03 -3.96 -0.80
N ARG A 82 19.82 -3.92 -0.25
CA ARG A 82 19.28 -2.72 0.39
C ARG A 82 19.35 -2.79 1.91
N ASP A 83 19.79 -1.68 2.50
CA ASP A 83 19.76 -1.47 3.93
C ASP A 83 18.40 -0.87 4.35
N TRP A 84 17.61 -1.69 5.04
CA TRP A 84 16.31 -1.36 5.63
C TRP A 84 16.35 -0.16 6.57
N THR A 85 17.52 0.14 7.13
CA THR A 85 17.72 1.28 8.04
C THR A 85 17.71 2.64 7.35
N LYS A 86 17.73 2.68 6.01
CA LYS A 86 17.74 3.93 5.21
C LYS A 86 16.37 4.47 4.84
N SER A 87 15.26 3.91 5.37
CA SER A 87 13.95 4.55 5.15
C SER A 87 13.90 5.88 5.88
N ALA A 88 13.51 6.94 5.16
CA ALA A 88 13.26 8.26 5.72
C ALA A 88 11.96 8.31 6.56
N PHE A 89 11.20 7.22 6.61
CA PHE A 89 9.98 7.14 7.40
C PHE A 89 10.30 6.95 8.89
N LEU A 90 10.04 8.00 9.67
CA LEU A 90 10.20 7.98 11.13
C LEU A 90 8.86 7.64 11.79
N LEU A 91 8.78 6.47 12.41
CA LEU A 91 7.63 6.08 13.23
C LEU A 91 7.73 6.74 14.60
N THR A 92 6.60 7.25 15.09
CA THR A 92 6.48 7.80 16.44
C THR A 92 5.32 7.14 17.15
N THR A 93 5.34 7.14 18.47
CA THR A 93 4.20 6.68 19.29
C THR A 93 2.93 7.44 18.95
N GLU A 94 3.03 8.74 18.69
CA GLU A 94 1.91 9.58 18.25
C GLU A 94 1.29 9.07 16.95
N LYS A 95 2.11 8.74 15.93
CA LYS A 95 1.60 8.17 14.67
C LYS A 95 0.89 6.83 14.90
N ILE A 96 1.40 5.98 15.80
CA ILE A 96 0.73 4.72 16.15
C ILE A 96 -0.62 5.00 16.80
N VAL A 97 -0.70 5.94 17.75
CA VAL A 97 -1.96 6.30 18.43
C VAL A 97 -2.98 6.89 17.46
N GLN A 98 -2.56 7.77 16.54
CA GLN A 98 -3.44 8.33 15.50
C GLN A 98 -4.05 7.25 14.60
N PHE A 99 -3.32 6.16 14.37
CA PHE A 99 -3.74 5.05 13.53
C PHE A 99 -4.36 3.88 14.30
N SER A 100 -4.18 3.76 15.61
CA SER A 100 -4.75 2.69 16.41
C SER A 100 -6.16 3.04 16.89
N GLU A 101 -7.04 2.04 17.02
CA GLU A 101 -8.33 2.25 17.69
C GLU A 101 -8.22 2.18 19.22
N GLY A 102 -7.18 1.50 19.74
CA GLY A 102 -6.93 1.36 21.18
C GLY A 102 -8.02 0.62 21.97
N LYS A 103 -8.90 -0.13 21.29
CA LYS A 103 -10.02 -0.85 21.92
C LYS A 103 -9.66 -2.33 22.10
N PRO A 104 -9.64 -2.89 23.31
CA PRO A 104 -9.44 -4.32 23.51
C PRO A 104 -10.68 -5.13 23.08
N PRO A 105 -10.56 -6.45 22.88
CA PRO A 105 -11.71 -7.33 22.65
C PRO A 105 -12.64 -7.31 23.85
N LYS A 106 -13.95 -7.30 23.59
CA LYS A 106 -14.98 -7.37 24.64
C LYS A 106 -15.13 -8.80 25.16
N SER A 107 -15.75 -8.93 26.33
CA SER A 107 -16.07 -10.25 26.87
C SER A 107 -17.05 -10.96 25.93
N GLY A 108 -16.66 -12.14 25.44
CA GLY A 108 -17.45 -12.95 24.50
C GLY A 108 -17.12 -12.74 23.03
N ASP A 109 -16.28 -11.76 22.68
CA ASP A 109 -15.81 -11.57 21.30
C ASP A 109 -14.98 -12.78 20.84
N VAL A 110 -15.19 -13.22 19.60
CA VAL A 110 -14.34 -14.24 18.96
C VAL A 110 -13.09 -13.57 18.40
N VAL A 111 -11.92 -13.97 18.91
CA VAL A 111 -10.63 -13.41 18.52
C VAL A 111 -10.02 -14.22 17.36
N VAL A 112 -9.89 -13.56 16.21
CA VAL A 112 -9.29 -14.10 15.00
C VAL A 112 -7.87 -13.61 14.86
N TYR A 113 -6.95 -14.50 14.52
CA TYR A 113 -5.56 -14.16 14.22
C TYR A 113 -5.18 -14.52 12.79
N VAL A 114 -4.53 -13.60 12.10
CA VAL A 114 -3.87 -13.83 10.81
C VAL A 114 -2.42 -13.38 10.91
N ALA A 115 -1.52 -13.91 10.08
CA ALA A 115 -0.14 -13.44 10.05
C ALA A 115 0.41 -13.37 8.62
N GLY A 116 1.33 -12.44 8.39
CA GLY A 116 1.91 -12.26 7.05
C GLY A 116 2.85 -11.09 6.91
N ALA A 117 3.36 -10.93 5.69
CA ALA A 117 4.18 -9.79 5.31
C ALA A 117 3.38 -8.50 5.18
N PHE A 118 2.20 -8.56 4.53
CA PHE A 118 1.37 -7.38 4.21
C PHE A 118 2.14 -6.26 3.48
N ASP A 119 3.07 -6.66 2.62
CA ASP A 119 3.94 -5.77 1.86
C ASP A 119 3.23 -5.20 0.63
N LEU A 120 3.45 -3.91 0.34
CA LEU A 120 2.65 -3.12 -0.62
C LEU A 120 1.14 -3.36 -0.44
N PHE A 121 0.60 -3.06 0.74
CA PHE A 121 -0.77 -3.38 1.12
C PHE A 121 -1.79 -3.08 -0.02
N HIS A 122 -2.52 -4.12 -0.45
CA HIS A 122 -3.23 -4.13 -1.73
C HIS A 122 -4.56 -4.89 -1.64
N ALA A 123 -5.35 -4.87 -2.72
CA ALA A 123 -6.70 -5.45 -2.78
C ALA A 123 -6.73 -6.95 -2.38
N GLY A 124 -5.71 -7.72 -2.73
CA GLY A 124 -5.59 -9.12 -2.26
C GLY A 124 -5.54 -9.27 -0.74
N HIS A 125 -4.75 -8.45 -0.04
CA HIS A 125 -4.73 -8.42 1.43
C HIS A 125 -6.06 -7.94 1.98
N LEU A 126 -6.66 -6.93 1.33
CA LEU A 126 -7.93 -6.38 1.75
C LEU A 126 -9.04 -7.44 1.77
N HIS A 127 -9.28 -8.14 0.66
CA HIS A 127 -10.31 -9.18 0.58
C HIS A 127 -10.00 -10.36 1.52
N PHE A 128 -8.72 -10.66 1.75
CA PHE A 128 -8.31 -11.66 2.74
C PHE A 128 -8.71 -11.23 4.16
N LEU A 129 -8.38 -10.00 4.56
CA LEU A 129 -8.67 -9.47 5.89
C LEU A 129 -10.17 -9.30 6.14
N GLU A 130 -10.93 -8.87 5.12
CA GLU A 130 -12.40 -8.79 5.18
C GLU A 130 -13.02 -10.16 5.51
N LYS A 131 -12.59 -11.20 4.81
CA LYS A 131 -13.07 -12.57 5.04
C LYS A 131 -12.61 -13.14 6.37
N ALA A 132 -11.37 -12.85 6.78
CA ALA A 132 -10.88 -13.25 8.09
C ALA A 132 -11.68 -12.56 9.21
N ARG A 133 -11.94 -11.25 9.06
CA ARG A 133 -12.75 -10.47 10.02
C ARG A 133 -14.18 -10.99 10.13
N ALA A 134 -14.75 -11.55 9.07
CA ALA A 134 -16.09 -12.16 9.08
C ALA A 134 -16.18 -13.47 9.90
N LEU A 135 -15.05 -14.06 10.32
CA LEU A 135 -15.01 -15.28 11.13
C LEU A 135 -15.00 -15.04 12.64
N GLY A 136 -15.03 -13.78 13.08
CA GLY A 136 -15.11 -13.44 14.50
C GLY A 136 -15.41 -11.96 14.70
N ASP A 137 -15.07 -11.42 15.87
CA ASP A 137 -15.43 -10.05 16.28
C ASP A 137 -14.22 -9.14 16.44
N TYR A 138 -13.04 -9.73 16.60
CA TYR A 138 -11.79 -9.00 16.82
C TYR A 138 -10.67 -9.60 15.97
N LEU A 139 -10.12 -8.83 15.04
CA LEU A 139 -9.07 -9.31 14.13
C LEU A 139 -7.70 -8.78 14.54
N ILE A 140 -6.84 -9.69 14.97
CA ILE A 140 -5.43 -9.45 15.26
C ILE A 140 -4.59 -9.85 14.05
N VAL A 141 -3.73 -8.94 13.59
CA VAL A 141 -2.81 -9.18 12.48
C VAL A 141 -1.38 -9.26 12.99
N GLY A 142 -0.76 -10.44 12.88
CA GLY A 142 0.66 -10.65 13.07
C GLY A 142 1.47 -10.12 11.90
N LEU A 143 2.28 -9.09 12.15
CA LEU A 143 3.13 -8.48 11.13
C LEU A 143 4.57 -8.98 11.25
N TYR A 144 5.03 -9.75 10.27
CA TYR A 144 6.40 -10.26 10.26
C TYR A 144 7.42 -9.13 10.14
N SER A 145 8.58 -9.31 10.79
CA SER A 145 9.71 -8.38 10.68
C SER A 145 10.32 -8.41 9.28
N ASP A 146 11.03 -7.33 8.92
CA ASP A 146 11.70 -7.22 7.62
C ASP A 146 12.69 -8.38 7.40
N HIS A 147 13.42 -8.76 8.47
CA HIS A 147 14.36 -9.88 8.43
C HIS A 147 13.69 -11.22 8.14
N VAL A 148 12.58 -11.54 8.83
CA VAL A 148 11.84 -12.80 8.60
C VAL A 148 11.35 -12.85 7.16
N ILE A 149 10.81 -11.75 6.63
CA ILE A 149 10.32 -11.68 5.25
C ILE A 149 11.45 -11.88 4.25
N ASN A 150 12.59 -11.22 4.49
CA ASN A 150 13.77 -11.35 3.65
C ASN A 150 14.31 -12.79 3.61
N GLN A 151 14.29 -13.51 4.74
CA GLN A 151 14.78 -14.90 4.80
C GLN A 151 14.02 -15.84 3.86
N TYR A 152 12.70 -15.69 3.71
CA TYR A 152 11.90 -16.60 2.88
C TYR A 152 11.57 -16.06 1.48
N LYS A 153 11.60 -14.74 1.25
CA LYS A 153 11.41 -14.14 -0.09
C LYS A 153 12.71 -13.79 -0.81
N GLY A 154 13.80 -13.60 -0.08
CA GLY A 154 15.09 -13.16 -0.60
C GLY A 154 15.07 -11.75 -1.18
N ASN A 155 16.14 -11.42 -1.91
CA ASN A 155 16.35 -10.15 -2.60
C ASN A 155 16.15 -8.94 -1.66
N ASN A 156 15.59 -7.86 -2.18
CA ASN A 156 15.19 -6.70 -1.40
C ASN A 156 13.71 -6.77 -1.01
N TYR A 157 13.18 -7.93 -0.62
CA TYR A 157 11.88 -7.99 0.06
C TYR A 157 12.03 -7.77 1.57
N PRO A 158 11.02 -7.18 2.23
CA PRO A 158 9.81 -6.54 1.67
C PRO A 158 10.11 -5.29 0.80
N ILE A 159 9.14 -4.54 0.28
CA ILE A 159 9.37 -3.21 -0.32
C ILE A 159 9.18 -2.10 0.72
N MET A 160 8.19 -2.31 1.60
CA MET A 160 7.85 -1.42 2.70
C MET A 160 8.43 -1.94 4.01
N THR A 161 8.97 -1.05 4.84
CA THR A 161 9.54 -1.41 6.16
C THR A 161 8.45 -1.86 7.11
N LEU A 162 8.84 -2.53 8.19
CA LEU A 162 7.91 -2.94 9.25
C LEU A 162 7.03 -1.78 9.72
N HIS A 163 7.60 -0.59 9.84
CA HIS A 163 6.91 0.61 10.29
C HIS A 163 5.91 1.15 9.25
N GLU A 164 6.27 1.12 7.97
CA GLU A 164 5.37 1.55 6.89
C GLU A 164 4.21 0.57 6.70
N ARG A 165 4.48 -0.74 6.81
CA ARG A 165 3.48 -1.80 6.75
C ARG A 165 2.53 -1.76 7.94
N LEU A 166 3.02 -1.43 9.13
CA LEU A 166 2.21 -1.25 10.33
C LEU A 166 1.11 -0.20 10.12
N LEU A 167 1.45 1.00 9.66
CA LEU A 167 0.44 2.04 9.42
C LEU A 167 -0.54 1.67 8.30
N SER A 168 -0.08 0.90 7.31
CA SER A 168 -0.94 0.42 6.23
C SER A 168 -2.02 -0.54 6.76
N LEU A 169 -1.67 -1.39 7.72
CA LEU A 169 -2.62 -2.29 8.40
C LEU A 169 -3.56 -1.54 9.34
N LEU A 170 -3.04 -0.64 10.17
CA LEU A 170 -3.83 0.11 11.14
C LEU A 170 -4.86 1.07 10.49
N ALA A 171 -4.64 1.44 9.22
CA ALA A 171 -5.60 2.22 8.44
C ALA A 171 -6.79 1.37 7.93
N CYS A 172 -6.66 0.04 7.89
CA CYS A 172 -7.68 -0.86 7.36
C CYS A 172 -8.80 -1.09 8.40
N LYS A 173 -10.06 -0.81 8.01
CA LYS A 173 -11.24 -0.90 8.90
C LYS A 173 -11.53 -2.30 9.45
N TYR A 174 -10.99 -3.34 8.81
CA TYR A 174 -11.17 -4.72 9.26
C TYR A 174 -10.17 -5.13 10.35
N VAL A 175 -9.10 -4.38 10.56
CA VAL A 175 -8.01 -4.71 11.49
C VAL A 175 -8.26 -4.05 12.84
N SER A 176 -8.28 -4.84 13.91
CA SER A 176 -8.50 -4.35 15.27
C SER A 176 -7.18 -4.12 16.02
N GLU A 177 -6.19 -5.00 15.81
CA GLU A 177 -4.89 -4.92 16.49
C GLU A 177 -3.77 -5.48 15.60
N VAL A 178 -2.54 -5.02 15.82
CA VAL A 178 -1.35 -5.52 15.10
C VAL A 178 -0.27 -5.98 16.08
N VAL A 179 0.17 -7.23 15.94
CA VAL A 179 1.37 -7.73 16.64
C VAL A 179 2.60 -7.36 15.81
N ILE A 180 3.33 -6.36 16.27
CA ILE A 180 4.51 -5.82 15.59
C ILE A 180 5.69 -6.79 15.77
N GLY A 181 6.22 -7.32 14.67
CA GLY A 181 7.32 -8.28 14.72
C GLY A 181 6.88 -9.67 15.17
N ALA A 182 5.70 -10.11 14.74
CA ALA A 182 5.16 -11.41 15.08
C ALA A 182 6.10 -12.56 14.63
N PRO A 183 6.17 -13.66 15.42
CA PRO A 183 6.94 -14.84 15.03
C PRO A 183 6.35 -15.50 13.78
N PHE A 184 7.22 -16.15 12.99
CA PHE A 184 6.79 -16.86 11.78
C PHE A 184 5.85 -18.03 12.08
N THR A 185 6.15 -18.79 13.14
CA THR A 185 5.33 -19.91 13.60
C THR A 185 4.35 -19.43 14.67
N VAL A 186 3.09 -19.86 14.56
CA VAL A 186 2.07 -19.59 15.56
C VAL A 186 2.30 -20.48 16.78
N THR A 187 2.77 -19.89 17.88
CA THR A 187 3.12 -20.62 19.10
C THR A 187 1.96 -20.65 20.11
N LYS A 188 2.09 -21.54 21.10
CA LYS A 188 1.18 -21.61 22.25
C LYS A 188 1.16 -20.29 23.03
N GLU A 189 2.31 -19.70 23.29
CA GLU A 189 2.41 -18.44 24.05
C GLU A 189 1.68 -17.31 23.33
N LEU A 190 1.79 -17.24 22.00
CA LEU A 190 1.09 -16.24 21.19
C LEU A 190 -0.44 -16.44 21.28
N MET A 191 -0.91 -17.68 21.12
CA MET A 191 -2.35 -17.98 21.21
C MET A 191 -2.92 -17.72 22.61
N ASP A 192 -2.19 -18.07 23.66
CA ASP A 192 -2.61 -17.89 25.05
C ASP A 192 -2.62 -16.40 25.45
N ASN A 193 -1.57 -15.64 25.09
CA ASN A 193 -1.47 -14.21 25.44
C ASN A 193 -2.61 -13.38 24.85
N PHE A 194 -2.94 -13.63 23.58
CA PHE A 194 -3.98 -12.88 22.88
C PHE A 194 -5.36 -13.55 22.94
N LYS A 195 -5.47 -14.68 23.65
CA LYS A 195 -6.71 -15.47 23.77
C LYS A 195 -7.32 -15.80 22.40
N ILE A 196 -6.49 -16.28 21.48
CA ILE A 196 -6.89 -16.52 20.09
C ILE A 196 -7.83 -17.73 20.01
N ASP A 197 -9.01 -17.50 19.43
CA ASP A 197 -10.02 -18.53 19.19
C ASP A 197 -9.76 -19.26 17.87
N THR A 198 -9.47 -18.52 16.81
CA THR A 198 -9.19 -19.09 15.49
C THR A 198 -8.02 -18.40 14.79
N VAL A 199 -7.19 -19.21 14.12
CA VAL A 199 -6.11 -18.76 13.25
C VAL A 199 -6.52 -18.97 11.81
N VAL A 200 -6.39 -17.92 10.99
CA VAL A 200 -6.83 -17.94 9.59
C VAL A 200 -5.62 -17.79 8.66
N GLY A 201 -5.44 -18.77 7.78
CA GLY A 201 -4.45 -18.74 6.70
C GLY A 201 -5.09 -18.43 5.34
N GLY A 202 -4.32 -17.81 4.45
CA GLY A 202 -4.71 -17.71 3.03
C GLY A 202 -4.57 -19.05 2.30
N CYS A 203 -5.17 -19.18 1.11
CA CYS A 203 -5.02 -20.36 0.26
C CYS A 203 -3.65 -20.49 -0.43
N PHE A 204 -2.77 -19.49 -0.29
CA PHE A 204 -1.44 -19.54 -0.88
C PHE A 204 -0.61 -20.60 -0.16
N ARG A 205 -0.20 -21.64 -0.88
CA ARG A 205 0.68 -22.67 -0.32
C ARG A 205 2.05 -22.04 -0.12
N PHE A 206 2.57 -22.07 1.09
CA PHE A 206 4.01 -22.11 1.24
C PHE A 206 4.47 -23.33 0.44
N GLU A 207 5.22 -23.10 -0.65
CA GLU A 207 5.88 -24.19 -1.33
C GLU A 207 6.64 -24.98 -0.28
N LYS A 208 6.54 -26.32 -0.33
CA LYS A 208 7.07 -27.27 0.67
C LYS A 208 8.61 -27.20 0.83
N ASN A 209 9.27 -26.19 0.28
CA ASN A 209 10.68 -25.90 0.50
C ASN A 209 10.84 -24.92 1.65
N THR A 210 10.70 -25.38 2.90
CA THR A 210 11.27 -24.61 4.01
C THR A 210 11.86 -25.52 5.08
N ILE A 211 13.11 -25.17 5.40
CA ILE A 211 13.86 -25.49 6.61
C ILE A 211 13.06 -25.15 7.90
N LEU A 212 11.95 -24.40 7.81
CA LEU A 212 11.19 -23.79 8.91
C LEU A 212 9.91 -24.54 9.31
N GLY A 213 9.47 -25.56 8.57
CA GLY A 213 8.28 -26.36 8.89
C GLY A 213 6.94 -25.64 8.66
N ASP A 214 5.84 -26.27 9.07
CA ASP A 214 4.47 -25.71 8.95
C ASP A 214 4.22 -24.68 10.07
N PRO A 215 4.10 -23.36 9.76
CA PRO A 215 3.90 -22.33 10.78
C PRO A 215 2.55 -22.43 11.50
N TYR A 216 1.60 -23.20 10.94
CA TYR A 216 0.27 -23.40 11.49
C TYR A 216 0.09 -24.79 12.14
N LYS A 217 1.18 -25.52 12.41
CA LYS A 217 1.11 -26.85 13.01
C LYS A 217 0.31 -26.85 14.33
N TYR A 218 0.67 -25.97 15.26
CA TYR A 218 0.04 -25.90 16.57
C TYR A 218 -1.47 -25.57 16.53
N PRO A 219 -1.95 -24.52 15.82
CA PRO A 219 -3.39 -24.27 15.73
C PRO A 219 -4.16 -25.38 14.98
N LYS A 220 -3.53 -26.09 14.04
CA LYS A 220 -4.15 -27.27 13.39
C LYS A 220 -4.35 -28.43 14.36
N GLU A 221 -3.36 -28.71 15.22
CA GLU A 221 -3.47 -29.75 16.26
C GLU A 221 -4.61 -29.46 17.25
N LEU A 222 -4.95 -28.19 17.47
CA LEU A 222 -6.06 -27.75 18.32
C LEU A 222 -7.40 -27.63 17.59
N ASN A 223 -7.49 -27.96 16.30
CA ASN A 223 -8.66 -27.69 15.45
C ASN A 223 -9.10 -26.21 15.43
N LYS A 224 -8.16 -25.29 15.62
CA LYS A 224 -8.38 -23.83 15.64
C LYS A 224 -7.92 -23.15 14.35
N PHE A 225 -7.57 -23.91 13.30
CA PHE A 225 -7.09 -23.37 12.03
C PHE A 225 -8.16 -23.40 10.94
N ALA A 226 -8.37 -22.26 10.28
CA ALA A 226 -9.25 -22.13 9.13
C ALA A 226 -8.50 -21.53 7.92
N THR A 227 -9.02 -21.77 6.72
CA THR A 227 -8.49 -21.17 5.49
C THR A 227 -9.55 -20.32 4.82
N VAL A 228 -9.13 -19.18 4.27
CA VAL A 228 -10.00 -18.31 3.47
C VAL A 228 -9.37 -18.03 2.12
N ASN A 229 -10.20 -18.05 1.08
CA ASN A 229 -9.81 -17.67 -0.27
C ASN A 229 -10.16 -16.21 -0.50
N SER A 230 -9.19 -15.35 -0.79
CA SER A 230 -9.42 -13.93 -1.10
C SER A 230 -10.10 -13.70 -2.46
N HIS A 231 -10.12 -14.70 -3.34
CA HIS A 231 -10.55 -14.62 -4.76
C HIS A 231 -9.90 -13.46 -5.53
N SER A 232 -8.68 -13.09 -5.14
CA SER A 232 -7.92 -12.03 -5.78
C SER A 232 -6.58 -12.57 -6.23
N ASP A 233 -6.28 -12.38 -7.51
CA ASP A 233 -5.00 -12.77 -8.10
C ASP A 233 -3.88 -11.73 -7.82
N VAL A 234 -4.24 -10.61 -7.20
CA VAL A 234 -3.27 -9.55 -6.84
C VAL A 234 -2.38 -9.98 -5.69
N THR A 235 -1.08 -10.07 -5.99
CA THR A 235 0.02 -10.29 -5.04
C THR A 235 1.05 -9.16 -5.15
N THR A 236 1.91 -9.02 -4.14
CA THR A 236 3.07 -8.10 -4.20
C THR A 236 3.92 -8.36 -5.46
N GLY A 237 4.15 -9.63 -5.83
CA GLY A 237 4.88 -10.00 -7.05
C GLY A 237 4.19 -9.50 -8.31
N SER A 238 2.87 -9.73 -8.44
CA SER A 238 2.10 -9.24 -9.59
C SER A 238 2.09 -7.70 -9.71
N ILE A 239 2.14 -6.98 -8.59
CA ILE A 239 2.21 -5.51 -8.58
C ILE A 239 3.58 -5.06 -9.09
N ILE A 240 4.64 -5.69 -8.59
CA ILE A 240 6.01 -5.44 -9.02
C ILE A 240 6.16 -5.68 -10.53
N GLU A 241 5.69 -6.84 -11.02
CA GLU A 241 5.72 -7.18 -12.45
C GLU A 241 4.98 -6.13 -13.30
N ARG A 242 3.79 -5.69 -12.87
CA ARG A 242 3.01 -4.64 -13.55
C ARG A 242 3.77 -3.31 -13.59
N ILE A 243 4.40 -2.91 -12.49
CA ILE A 243 5.16 -1.65 -12.41
C ILE A 243 6.40 -1.71 -13.29
N VAL A 244 7.15 -2.81 -13.24
CA VAL A 244 8.35 -3.01 -14.07
C VAL A 244 7.98 -3.02 -15.55
N LYS A 245 6.93 -3.75 -15.95
CA LYS A 245 6.44 -3.77 -17.32
C LYS A 245 6.06 -2.38 -17.82
N ASN A 246 5.29 -1.63 -17.04
CA ASN A 246 4.88 -0.27 -17.40
C ASN A 246 6.08 0.68 -17.56
N LYS A 247 7.12 0.56 -16.73
CA LYS A 247 8.36 1.35 -16.87
C LYS A 247 9.10 1.00 -18.16
N LEU A 248 9.22 -0.28 -18.50
CA LEU A 248 9.87 -0.72 -19.73
C LEU A 248 9.11 -0.19 -20.96
N GLU A 249 7.78 -0.26 -20.95
CA GLU A 249 6.94 0.31 -22.01
C GLU A 249 7.06 1.83 -22.10
N TYR A 250 7.11 2.54 -20.98
CA TYR A 250 7.34 3.98 -20.93
C TYR A 250 8.70 4.35 -21.55
N LYS A 251 9.79 3.68 -21.12
CA LYS A 251 11.13 3.90 -21.67
C LYS A 251 11.18 3.67 -23.18
N ALA A 252 10.63 2.55 -23.66
CA ALA A 252 10.59 2.23 -25.08
C ALA A 252 9.81 3.26 -25.90
N ARG A 253 8.74 3.85 -25.35
CA ARG A 253 8.00 4.95 -25.99
C ARG A 253 8.83 6.24 -26.04
N ASN A 254 9.52 6.58 -24.95
CA ASN A 254 10.35 7.78 -24.90
C ASN A 254 11.54 7.69 -25.84
N GLU A 255 12.26 6.57 -25.87
CA GLU A 255 13.36 6.33 -26.80
C GLU A 255 12.92 6.43 -28.27
N LYS A 256 11.71 5.95 -28.60
CA LYS A 256 11.12 6.11 -29.95
C LYS A 256 10.81 7.58 -30.26
N LYS A 257 10.33 8.35 -29.28
CA LYS A 257 10.04 9.78 -29.44
C LYS A 257 11.33 10.58 -29.65
N GLU A 258 12.33 10.35 -28.80
CA GLU A 258 13.66 10.98 -28.89
C GLU A 258 14.33 10.67 -30.23
N LYS A 259 14.28 9.42 -30.71
CA LYS A 259 14.80 9.05 -32.04
C LYS A 259 14.12 9.83 -33.17
N LYS A 260 12.79 10.06 -33.09
CA LYS A 260 12.05 10.85 -34.08
C LYS A 260 12.42 12.34 -34.02
N GLU A 261 12.57 12.89 -32.82
CA GLU A 261 12.99 14.29 -32.62
C GLU A 261 14.41 14.53 -33.17
N LEU A 262 15.35 13.62 -32.89
CA LEU A 262 16.71 13.65 -33.45
C LEU A 262 16.71 13.54 -34.99
N GLN A 263 15.83 12.71 -35.57
CA GLN A 263 15.70 12.61 -37.02
C GLN A 263 15.22 13.94 -37.63
N LEU A 264 14.20 14.56 -37.04
CA LEU A 264 13.67 15.85 -37.49
C LEU A 264 14.71 16.97 -37.39
N ILE A 265 15.47 17.04 -36.28
CA ILE A 265 16.55 18.03 -36.11
C ILE A 265 17.61 17.84 -37.20
N ASN A 266 18.05 16.60 -37.43
CA ASN A 266 19.05 16.30 -38.46
C ASN A 266 18.56 16.63 -39.88
N GLU A 267 17.26 16.46 -40.16
CA GLU A 267 16.64 16.84 -41.43
C GLU A 267 16.61 18.37 -41.61
N ILE A 268 16.20 19.10 -40.56
CA ILE A 268 16.20 20.58 -40.56
C ILE A 268 17.63 21.11 -40.75
N GLU A 269 18.63 20.55 -40.07
CA GLU A 269 20.04 20.95 -40.23
C GLU A 269 20.60 20.62 -41.62
N LYS A 270 20.19 19.50 -42.22
CA LYS A 270 20.54 19.15 -43.61
C LYS A 270 19.94 20.14 -44.60
N GLN A 271 18.68 20.51 -44.41
CA GLN A 271 17.98 21.50 -45.24
C GLN A 271 18.65 22.87 -45.13
N ALA A 272 18.94 23.32 -43.91
CA ALA A 272 19.60 24.59 -43.64
C ALA A 272 21.03 24.68 -44.22
N ARG A 273 21.75 23.56 -44.34
CA ARG A 273 23.05 23.51 -45.05
C ARG A 273 22.93 23.56 -46.57
N TRP A 274 21.83 23.09 -47.13
CA TRP A 274 21.59 23.11 -48.58
C TRP A 274 21.11 24.49 -49.05
N ASP A 275 20.45 25.24 -48.18
CA ASP A 275 19.91 26.57 -48.46
C ASP A 275 20.91 27.73 -48.21
N GLN A 276 22.18 27.44 -47.90
CA GLN A 276 23.23 28.48 -47.84
C GLN A 276 23.75 28.78 -49.25
N PRO A 277 23.60 30.01 -49.77
CA PRO A 277 24.12 30.37 -51.08
C PRO A 277 25.66 30.47 -51.05
N ASP A 278 26.29 29.94 -52.10
CA ASP A 278 27.73 30.01 -52.39
C ASP A 278 28.26 31.47 -52.48
#